data_AF-A0A7K7AXQ6-F1
#
_entry.id   AF-A0A7K7AXQ6-F1
#
_cell.length_a   1.000
_cell.length_b   1.000
_cell.length_c   1.000
_cell.angle_alpha   90.00
_cell.angle_beta   90.00
_cell.angle_gamma   90.00
#
_symmetry.space_group_name_H-M   'P 1'
#
loop_
_entity.id
_entity.type
_entity.pdbx_description
1 polymer ?
#
loop_
_entity_poly.entity_id
_entity_poly.type
_entity_poly.pdbx_seq_one_letter_code
_entity_poly.pdbx_strand_id
1 'polypeptide(L)'
;QGRLTDGKGKTIDCKDAIFIMTSNVASEEIAQHALQLRQEALEMSKKRLAENLEDVHMSDKITISKQFKEKVIRPILKAHFRRDEFLGRINEIVYFLPFCHSELIQLVNKELNFWAKKAQARHNITLLWDREVMDVLADGYNLHYGARSIKHEV
;
A
#
# COMPACT_ATOMS: atom_id res chain seq x y z
N GLN A 1 4.64 -29.44 7.05
CA GLN A 1 6.00 -29.37 7.63
C GLN A 1 6.12 -28.00 8.28
N GLY A 2 6.09 -27.93 9.61
CA GLY A 2 6.21 -26.69 10.39
C GLY A 2 7.38 -26.80 11.35
N ARG A 3 8.55 -27.22 10.85
CA ARG A 3 9.76 -27.38 11.67
C ARG A 3 10.91 -26.70 10.96
N LEU A 4 11.70 -25.96 11.70
CA LEU A 4 12.91 -25.30 11.21
C LEU A 4 14.09 -25.78 12.07
N THR A 5 15.10 -26.35 11.43
CA THR A 5 16.33 -26.78 12.11
C THR A 5 17.44 -25.81 11.79
N ASP A 6 18.11 -25.27 12.82
CA ASP A 6 19.24 -24.38 12.65
C ASP A 6 20.53 -25.13 12.27
N GLY A 7 21.60 -24.39 11.96
CA GLY A 7 22.92 -24.97 11.62
C GLY A 7 23.63 -25.69 12.77
N LYS A 8 23.11 -25.60 14.00
CA LYS A 8 23.61 -26.33 15.18
C LYS A 8 22.79 -27.59 15.46
N GLY A 9 21.83 -27.93 14.59
CA GLY A 9 20.97 -29.11 14.72
C GLY A 9 19.79 -28.92 15.66
N LYS A 10 19.52 -27.70 16.15
CA LYS A 10 18.36 -27.43 17.00
C LYS A 10 17.12 -27.27 16.14
N THR A 11 16.11 -28.10 16.38
CA THR A 11 14.81 -28.01 15.70
C THR A 11 13.79 -27.22 16.52
N ILE A 12 13.10 -26.29 15.87
CA ILE A 12 12.02 -25.48 16.41
C ILE A 12 10.72 -25.89 15.72
N ASP A 13 9.62 -26.03 16.47
CA ASP A 13 8.26 -26.19 15.92
C ASP A 13 7.68 -24.80 15.61
N CYS A 14 7.15 -24.64 14.40
CA CYS A 14 6.63 -23.40 13.83
C CYS A 14 5.17 -23.56 13.38
N LYS A 15 4.44 -24.57 13.86
CA LYS A 15 3.01 -24.76 13.49
C LYS A 15 2.13 -23.56 13.82
N ASP A 16 2.43 -22.85 14.91
CA ASP A 16 1.67 -21.67 15.35
C ASP A 16 2.33 -20.35 14.90
N ALA A 17 3.34 -20.42 14.02
CA ALA A 17 4.03 -19.23 13.51
C ALA A 17 3.40 -18.76 12.19
N ILE A 18 3.17 -17.45 12.08
CA ILE A 18 2.79 -16.80 10.83
C ILE A 18 4.05 -16.30 10.14
N PHE A 19 4.30 -16.77 8.93
CA PHE A 19 5.41 -16.32 8.11
C PHE A 19 4.96 -15.17 7.21
N ILE A 20 5.53 -13.98 7.43
CA ILE A 20 5.32 -12.81 6.58
C ILE A 20 6.62 -12.55 5.82
N MET A 21 6.51 -12.47 4.50
CA MET A 21 7.62 -12.18 3.61
C MET A 21 7.25 -10.96 2.78
N THR A 22 8.18 -10.01 2.67
CA THR A 22 8.01 -8.77 1.90
C THR A 22 9.03 -8.72 0.78
N SER A 23 8.61 -8.29 -0.40
CA SER A 23 9.49 -8.13 -1.56
C SER A 23 9.05 -6.92 -2.39
N ASN A 24 10.02 -6.22 -2.99
CA ASN A 24 9.75 -5.13 -3.93
C ASN A 24 9.60 -5.64 -5.39
N VAL A 25 9.66 -6.96 -5.60
CA VAL A 25 9.48 -7.55 -6.94
C VAL A 25 8.09 -7.24 -7.48
N ALA A 26 8.03 -6.87 -8.76
CA ALA A 26 6.82 -6.43 -9.46
C ALA A 26 6.17 -5.14 -8.91
N SER A 27 6.85 -4.39 -8.04
CA SER A 27 6.28 -3.19 -7.41
C SER A 27 5.92 -2.11 -8.42
N GLU A 28 6.73 -1.93 -9.46
CA GLU A 28 6.49 -0.94 -10.51
C GLU A 28 5.24 -1.29 -11.33
N GLU A 29 5.11 -2.54 -11.76
CA GLU A 29 3.98 -3.02 -12.54
C GLU A 29 2.68 -2.95 -11.73
N ILE A 30 2.73 -3.32 -10.45
CA ILE A 30 1.59 -3.18 -9.53
C ILE A 30 1.18 -1.71 -9.41
N ALA A 31 2.15 -0.81 -9.24
CA ALA A 31 1.87 0.61 -9.06
C ALA A 31 1.27 1.23 -10.34
N GLN A 32 1.85 0.94 -11.51
CA GLN A 32 1.33 1.42 -12.79
C GLN A 32 -0.10 0.90 -13.04
N HIS A 33 -0.35 -0.39 -12.81
CA HIS A 33 -1.69 -0.94 -12.98
C HIS A 33 -2.71 -0.33 -12.01
N ALA A 34 -2.31 -0.05 -10.77
CA ALA A 34 -3.17 0.61 -9.79
C ALA A 34 -3.53 2.04 -10.20
N LEU A 35 -2.57 2.80 -10.74
CA LEU A 35 -2.81 4.15 -11.25
C LEU A 35 -3.76 4.13 -12.44
N GLN A 36 -3.59 3.19 -13.37
CA GLN A 36 -4.50 3.00 -14.50
C GLN A 36 -5.93 2.70 -14.03
N LEU A 37 -6.10 1.76 -13.10
CA LEU A 37 -7.43 1.42 -12.55
C LEU A 37 -8.10 2.62 -11.87
N ARG A 38 -7.33 3.49 -11.22
CA ARG A 38 -7.85 4.75 -10.64
C ARG A 38 -8.34 5.69 -11.72
N GLN A 39 -7.55 5.89 -12.77
CA GLN A 39 -7.91 6.78 -13.85
C GLN A 39 -9.18 6.30 -14.57
N GLU A 40 -9.27 5.01 -14.86
CA GLU A 40 -10.46 4.40 -15.47
C GLU A 40 -11.70 4.57 -14.57
N ALA A 41 -11.57 4.37 -13.26
CA ALA A 41 -12.66 4.58 -12.31
C ALA A 41 -13.14 6.05 -12.29
N LEU A 42 -12.21 7.01 -12.34
CA LEU A 42 -12.53 8.44 -12.40
C LEU A 42 -13.21 8.85 -13.71
N GLU A 43 -12.79 8.27 -14.84
CA GLU A 43 -13.45 8.52 -16.13
C GLU A 43 -14.86 7.94 -16.16
N MET A 44 -15.04 6.74 -15.61
CA MET A 44 -16.35 6.11 -15.49
C MET A 44 -17.30 6.90 -14.59
N SER A 45 -16.82 7.43 -13.47
CA SER A 45 -17.64 8.27 -12.59
C SER A 45 -18.05 9.58 -13.27
N LYS A 46 -17.13 10.25 -13.97
CA LYS A 46 -17.41 11.47 -14.75
C LYS A 46 -18.47 11.23 -15.84
N LYS A 47 -18.41 10.09 -16.54
CA LYS A 47 -19.41 9.72 -17.55
C LYS A 47 -20.79 9.49 -16.93
N ARG A 48 -20.87 8.77 -15.81
CA ARG A 48 -22.14 8.52 -15.10
C ARG A 48 -22.77 9.79 -14.55
N LEU A 49 -21.95 10.71 -14.04
CA LEU A 49 -22.41 12.02 -13.56
C LEU A 49 -23.01 12.86 -14.70
N ALA A 50 -22.41 12.80 -15.90
CA ALA A 50 -22.96 13.46 -17.08
C ALA A 50 -24.30 12.85 -17.55
N GLU A 51 -24.59 11.60 -17.15
CA GLU A 51 -25.80 10.86 -17.50
C GLU A 51 -26.90 10.90 -16.41
N ASN A 52 -26.76 11.71 -15.34
CA ASN A 52 -27.74 11.87 -14.25
C ASN A 52 -28.21 10.56 -13.57
N LEU A 53 -27.34 9.56 -13.45
CA LEU A 53 -27.63 8.34 -12.70
C LEU A 53 -27.21 8.51 -11.23
N GLU A 54 -28.17 8.35 -10.31
CA GLU A 54 -28.02 8.59 -8.87
C GLU A 54 -26.82 7.85 -8.23
N ASP A 55 -26.17 8.57 -7.31
CA ASP A 55 -24.93 8.23 -6.61
C ASP A 55 -25.02 6.92 -5.80
N VAL A 56 -24.38 5.87 -6.30
CA VAL A 56 -23.99 4.72 -5.48
C VAL A 56 -22.58 4.96 -4.97
N HIS A 57 -22.43 5.08 -3.64
CA HIS A 57 -21.17 5.14 -2.91
C HIS A 57 -20.08 4.27 -3.59
N MET A 58 -19.11 4.93 -4.22
CA MET A 58 -17.93 4.24 -4.72
C MET A 58 -17.05 3.88 -3.53
N SER A 59 -16.96 2.59 -3.25
CA SER A 59 -15.86 2.06 -2.48
C SER A 59 -14.58 2.28 -3.30
N ASP A 60 -13.76 3.25 -2.91
CA ASP A 60 -12.43 3.55 -3.48
C ASP A 60 -11.44 2.35 -3.45
N LYS A 61 -11.89 1.21 -2.95
CA LYS A 61 -11.11 -0.01 -2.80
C LYS A 61 -10.90 -0.70 -4.15
N ILE A 62 -9.85 -0.28 -4.83
CA ILE A 62 -9.37 -0.93 -6.05
C ILE A 62 -8.79 -2.29 -5.71
N THR A 63 -9.22 -3.30 -6.47
CA THR A 63 -8.74 -4.67 -6.32
C THR A 63 -8.02 -5.09 -7.59
N ILE A 64 -6.84 -5.70 -7.44
CA ILE A 64 -6.11 -6.26 -8.57
C ILE A 64 -6.87 -7.45 -9.14
N SER A 65 -7.14 -7.41 -10.45
CA SER A 65 -7.85 -8.47 -11.16
C SER A 65 -7.08 -9.80 -11.16
N LYS A 66 -7.80 -10.92 -11.18
CA LYS A 66 -7.18 -12.26 -11.29
C LYS A 66 -6.33 -12.38 -12.57
N GLN A 67 -6.75 -11.74 -13.65
CA GLN A 67 -6.04 -11.76 -14.93
C GLN A 67 -4.65 -11.11 -14.81
N PHE A 68 -4.54 -9.96 -14.15
CA PHE A 68 -3.26 -9.29 -13.94
C PHE A 68 -2.33 -10.13 -13.06
N LYS A 69 -2.86 -10.74 -11.99
CA LYS A 69 -2.08 -11.64 -11.11
C LYS A 69 -1.45 -12.80 -11.87
N GLU A 70 -2.22 -13.49 -12.72
CA GLU A 70 -1.73 -14.66 -13.46
C GLU A 70 -0.83 -14.30 -14.65
N LYS A 71 -1.16 -13.24 -15.40
CA LYS A 71 -0.44 -12.90 -16.64
C LYS A 71 0.80 -12.03 -16.43
N VAL A 72 0.81 -11.19 -15.40
CA VAL A 72 1.90 -10.22 -15.18
C VAL A 72 2.70 -10.61 -13.94
N ILE A 73 2.04 -10.71 -12.79
CA ILE A 73 2.74 -10.93 -11.51
C ILE A 73 3.39 -12.31 -11.43
N ARG A 74 2.64 -13.37 -11.74
CA ARG A 74 3.12 -14.75 -11.55
C ARG A 74 4.37 -15.06 -12.40
N PRO A 75 4.48 -14.64 -13.68
CA PRO A 75 5.71 -14.77 -14.45
C PRO A 75 6.91 -14.03 -13.83
N ILE A 76 6.71 -12.79 -13.35
CA ILE A 76 7.78 -11.99 -12.72
C ILE A 76 8.28 -12.67 -11.45
N LEU A 77 7.37 -13.13 -10.59
CA LEU A 77 7.71 -13.87 -9.37
C LEU A 77 8.45 -15.17 -9.70
N LYS A 78 7.99 -15.92 -10.70
CA LYS A 78 8.64 -17.17 -11.14
C LYS A 78 10.05 -16.93 -11.67
N ALA A 79 10.25 -15.88 -12.46
CA ALA A 79 11.56 -15.49 -12.97
C ALA A 79 12.53 -15.09 -11.84
N HIS A 80 12.04 -14.32 -10.86
CA HIS A 80 12.86 -13.83 -9.75
C HIS A 80 13.22 -14.94 -8.74
N PHE A 81 12.24 -15.73 -8.29
CA PHE A 81 12.46 -16.75 -7.26
C PHE A 81 12.95 -18.10 -7.81
N ARG A 82 12.87 -18.30 -9.14
CA ARG A 82 13.38 -19.48 -9.88
C ARG A 82 12.84 -20.85 -9.44
N ARG A 83 11.97 -20.92 -8.42
CA ARG A 83 11.45 -22.16 -7.83
C ARG A 83 9.94 -22.07 -7.68
N ASP A 84 9.21 -22.88 -8.45
CA ASP A 84 7.74 -22.93 -8.37
C ASP A 84 7.27 -23.52 -7.03
N GLU A 85 8.05 -24.42 -6.42
CA GLU A 85 7.74 -25.00 -5.10
C GLU A 85 7.63 -23.96 -3.99
N PHE A 86 8.41 -22.88 -4.07
CA PHE A 86 8.33 -21.80 -3.10
C PHE A 86 7.01 -21.05 -3.23
N LEU A 87 6.65 -20.67 -4.46
CA LEU A 87 5.39 -19.97 -4.74
C LEU A 87 4.17 -20.84 -4.38
N GLY A 88 4.25 -22.15 -4.61
CA GLY A 88 3.21 -23.11 -4.23
C GLY A 88 3.02 -23.29 -2.71
N ARG A 89 3.96 -22.82 -1.88
CA ARG A 89 3.85 -22.83 -0.41
C ARG A 89 3.28 -21.53 0.17
N ILE A 90 3.08 -20.51 -0.66
CA ILE A 90 2.51 -19.24 -0.21
C ILE A 90 0.99 -19.36 -0.26
N ASN A 91 0.34 -19.24 0.91
CA ASN A 91 -1.11 -19.30 1.02
C ASN A 91 -1.79 -18.10 0.37
N GLU A 92 -1.31 -16.88 0.66
CA GLU A 92 -1.87 -15.64 0.14
C GLU A 92 -0.77 -14.63 -0.21
N ILE A 93 -1.01 -13.87 -1.28
CA ILE A 93 -0.16 -12.76 -1.70
C ILE A 93 -0.98 -11.47 -1.56
N VAL A 94 -0.52 -10.59 -0.67
CA VAL A 94 -1.09 -9.27 -0.47
C VAL A 94 -0.30 -8.26 -1.29
N TYR A 95 -1.03 -7.41 -2.03
CA TYR A 95 -0.44 -6.38 -2.88
C TYR A 95 -0.60 -5.01 -2.22
N PHE A 96 0.49 -4.27 -2.14
CA PHE A 96 0.47 -2.89 -1.65
C PHE A 96 0.26 -1.97 -2.84
N LEU A 97 -0.86 -1.28 -2.84
CA LEU A 97 -1.18 -0.28 -3.86
C LEU A 97 -0.67 1.10 -3.40
N PRO A 98 -0.31 1.98 -4.34
CA PRO A 98 -0.03 3.38 -4.03
C PRO A 98 -1.20 4.01 -3.28
N PHE A 99 -0.95 4.94 -2.35
CA PHE A 99 -2.02 5.66 -1.67
C PHE A 99 -2.83 6.53 -2.64
N CYS A 100 -4.15 6.64 -2.45
CA CYS A 100 -4.94 7.67 -3.10
C CYS A 100 -4.82 8.99 -2.34
N HIS A 101 -5.28 10.08 -2.94
CA HIS A 101 -5.18 11.41 -2.33
C HIS A 101 -5.88 11.47 -0.95
N SER A 102 -7.06 10.87 -0.80
CA SER A 102 -7.74 10.84 0.51
C SER A 102 -6.98 10.03 1.56
N GLU A 103 -6.36 8.91 1.20
CA GLU A 103 -5.47 8.14 2.07
C GLU A 103 -4.19 8.94 2.44
N LEU A 104 -3.63 9.71 1.50
CA LEU A 104 -2.49 10.59 1.76
C LEU A 104 -2.82 11.68 2.76
N ILE A 105 -3.97 12.34 2.62
CA ILE A 105 -4.42 13.34 3.60
C ILE A 105 -4.59 12.73 4.99
N GLN A 106 -5.15 11.52 5.09
CA GLN A 106 -5.24 10.80 6.37
C GLN A 106 -3.85 10.49 6.95
N LEU A 107 -2.89 10.12 6.11
CA LEU A 107 -1.51 9.86 6.52
C LEU A 107 -0.82 11.14 7.01
N VAL A 108 -0.90 12.23 6.25
CA VAL A 108 -0.36 13.56 6.61
C VAL A 108 -0.93 14.01 7.95
N ASN A 109 -2.26 13.96 8.11
CA ASN A 109 -2.93 14.34 9.35
C ASN A 109 -2.44 13.48 10.54
N LYS A 110 -2.21 12.19 10.33
CA LYS A 110 -1.68 11.29 11.38
C LYS A 110 -0.26 11.69 11.81
N GLU A 111 0.61 12.03 10.86
CA GLU A 111 1.99 12.46 11.15
C GLU A 111 2.01 13.85 11.82
N LEU A 112 1.21 14.81 11.34
CA LEU A 112 1.07 16.12 11.98
C LEU A 112 0.57 16.01 13.42
N ASN A 113 -0.44 15.17 13.67
CA ASN A 113 -0.93 14.90 15.02
C ASN A 113 0.11 14.22 15.92
N PHE A 114 0.97 13.37 15.37
CA PHE A 114 2.07 12.77 16.11
C PHE A 114 3.04 13.85 16.60
N TRP A 115 3.42 14.79 15.72
CA TRP A 115 4.31 15.90 16.08
C TRP A 115 3.65 16.92 17.01
N ALA A 116 2.37 17.25 16.81
CA ALA A 116 1.60 18.12 17.69
C ALA A 116 1.58 17.59 19.12
N LYS A 117 1.32 16.29 19.31
CA LYS A 117 1.37 15.64 20.63
C LYS A 117 2.75 15.73 21.26
N LYS A 118 3.81 15.52 20.47
CA LYS A 118 5.19 15.58 20.93
C LYS A 118 5.62 17.01 21.33
N ALA A 119 5.21 18.02 20.56
CA ALA A 119 5.46 19.42 20.83
C ALA A 119 4.73 19.88 22.10
N GLN A 120 3.47 19.50 22.26
CA GLN A 120 2.67 19.77 23.45
C GLN A 120 3.30 19.16 24.70
N ALA A 121 3.68 17.88 24.65
CA ALA A 121 4.22 17.17 25.81
C ALA A 121 5.60 17.70 26.27
N ARG A 122 6.44 18.16 25.35
CA ARG A 122 7.81 18.60 25.68
C ARG A 122 7.94 20.09 25.93
N HIS A 123 7.14 20.90 25.24
CA HIS A 123 7.34 22.35 25.18
C HIS A 123 6.03 23.13 25.39
N ASN A 124 4.89 22.47 25.63
CA ASN A 124 3.58 23.10 25.78
C ASN A 124 3.21 23.99 24.57
N ILE A 125 3.61 23.56 23.37
CA ILE A 125 3.33 24.24 22.10
C ILE A 125 2.13 23.58 21.43
N THR A 126 1.08 24.38 21.17
CA THR A 126 -0.08 23.97 20.38
C THR A 126 0.21 24.22 18.89
N LEU A 127 0.16 23.17 18.09
CA LEU A 127 0.24 23.26 16.63
C LEU A 127 -1.16 23.24 16.02
N LEU A 128 -1.41 24.15 15.08
CA LEU A 128 -2.63 24.24 14.29
C LEU A 128 -2.22 24.35 12.82
N TRP A 129 -3.00 23.75 11.93
CA TRP A 129 -2.77 23.81 10.49
C TRP A 129 -4.10 23.86 9.74
N ASP A 130 -4.09 24.58 8.63
CA ASP A 130 -5.23 24.65 7.72
C ASP A 130 -5.26 23.44 6.78
N ARG A 131 -6.41 23.26 6.12
CA ARG A 131 -6.60 22.17 5.16
C ARG A 131 -5.63 22.26 3.98
N GLU A 132 -5.37 23.46 3.50
CA GLU A 132 -4.46 23.70 2.36
C GLU A 132 -3.03 23.20 2.66
N VAL A 133 -2.59 23.28 3.93
CA VAL A 133 -1.29 22.75 4.36
C VAL A 133 -1.24 21.23 4.17
N MET A 134 -2.34 20.52 4.49
CA MET A 134 -2.41 19.08 4.29
C MET A 134 -2.37 18.71 2.81
N ASP A 135 -3.03 19.49 1.96
CA ASP A 135 -3.03 19.26 0.51
C ASP A 135 -1.62 19.44 -0.08
N VAL A 136 -0.91 20.51 0.30
CA VAL A 136 0.49 20.76 -0.13
C VAL A 136 1.43 19.67 0.36
N LEU A 137 1.29 19.21 1.60
CA LEU A 137 2.12 18.12 2.14
C LEU A 137 1.81 16.78 1.46
N ALA A 138 0.56 16.54 1.06
CA ALA A 138 0.17 15.35 0.32
C ALA A 138 0.75 15.35 -1.12
N ASP A 139 0.91 16.53 -1.74
CA ASP A 139 1.53 16.67 -3.07
C ASP A 139 3.02 16.29 -3.06
N GLY A 140 3.69 16.34 -1.91
CA GLY A 140 5.05 15.82 -1.71
C GLY A 140 5.16 14.27 -1.72
N TYR A 141 4.07 13.56 -2.01
CA TYR A 141 4.08 12.10 -2.11
C TYR A 141 4.93 11.60 -3.28
N ASN A 142 5.88 10.72 -2.99
CA ASN A 142 6.68 10.04 -4.00
C ASN A 142 6.38 8.54 -4.00
N LEU A 143 5.91 8.05 -5.15
CA LEU A 143 5.54 6.65 -5.37
C LEU A 143 6.65 5.65 -5.00
N HIS A 144 7.90 5.96 -5.34
CA HIS A 144 9.04 5.07 -5.10
C HIS A 144 9.41 4.97 -3.62
N TYR A 145 9.16 6.03 -2.84
CA TYR A 145 9.45 6.07 -1.41
C TYR A 145 8.22 5.76 -0.54
N GLY A 146 7.02 5.72 -1.13
CA GLY A 146 5.77 5.45 -0.44
C GLY A 146 5.53 6.43 0.72
N ALA A 147 4.90 5.94 1.80
CA ALA A 147 4.58 6.75 2.98
C ALA A 147 5.81 7.43 3.64
N ARG A 148 7.03 6.98 3.33
CA ARG A 148 8.26 7.59 3.86
C ARG A 148 8.48 9.00 3.32
N SER A 149 8.05 9.32 2.10
CA SER A 149 8.21 10.68 1.56
C SER A 149 7.40 11.69 2.39
N ILE A 150 6.16 11.34 2.76
CA ILE A 150 5.31 12.17 3.61
C ILE A 150 5.95 12.44 4.97
N LYS A 151 6.60 11.45 5.57
CA LYS A 151 7.33 11.63 6.84
C LYS A 151 8.55 12.55 6.73
N HIS A 152 9.08 12.75 5.53
CA HIS A 152 10.17 13.69 5.29
C HIS A 152 9.64 15.10 5.03
N GLU A 153 8.45 15.22 4.44
CA GLU A 153 7.80 16.52 4.19
C GLU A 153 7.16 17.13 5.44
N VAL A 154 6.66 16.28 6.36
CA VAL A 154 6.10 16.69 7.66
C VAL A 154 7.17 16.85 8.72
#